data_AF-A0A3M2EJ83-F1
#
_entry.id   AF-A0A3M2EJ83-F1
#
_cell.length_a   1.000
_cell.length_b   1.000
_cell.length_c   1.000
_cell.angle_alpha   90.00
_cell.angle_beta   90.00
_cell.angle_gamma   90.00
#
_symmetry.space_group_name_H-M   'P 1'
#
loop_
_entity.id
_entity.type
_entity.pdbx_description
1 polymer ?
#
loop_
_entity_poly.entity_id
_entity_poly.type
_entity_poly.pdbx_seq_one_letter_code
_entity_poly.pdbx_strand_id
1 'polypeptide(L)'
;MRGGTVLPAPSSDGERTGLQTPLGYSLPQKILHWAVAVLVIGMVPAGIVISDFDNKPWVEAYLGPGGFDRLYDLHKNVGVIVLALVAIRLAVRAVQGQPPYYPPLPVALRIMSRAVHWALYALLIAAPLIGWIGVSAYPALPDFFGLGRLPALTGPDRALAESLLRLHGVLGIAIGVLAVVHVLAALWHGIICRDGVLARMTWG
;
A
#
# COMPACT_ATOMS: atom_id res chain seq x y z
N MET A 1 70.29 -8.35 -36.33
CA MET A 1 68.92 -8.88 -36.44
C MET A 1 68.61 -9.72 -35.21
N ARG A 2 67.71 -9.23 -34.35
CA ARG A 2 66.81 -10.01 -33.47
C ARG A 2 65.90 -8.99 -32.78
N GLY A 3 64.75 -8.73 -33.39
CA GLY A 3 63.70 -7.89 -32.83
C GLY A 3 63.06 -8.58 -31.64
N GLY A 4 63.11 -7.95 -30.47
CA GLY A 4 62.35 -8.36 -29.30
C GLY A 4 60.90 -7.91 -29.47
N THR A 5 60.00 -8.87 -29.63
CA THR A 5 58.56 -8.65 -29.65
C THR A 5 58.11 -8.27 -28.24
N VAL A 6 57.81 -6.98 -28.02
CA VAL A 6 57.14 -6.51 -26.81
C VAL A 6 55.68 -6.96 -26.90
N LEU A 7 55.27 -7.88 -26.03
CA LEU A 7 53.85 -8.23 -25.88
C LEU A 7 53.09 -7.01 -25.31
N PRO A 8 51.95 -6.62 -25.91
CA PRO A 8 51.12 -5.57 -25.33
C PRO A 8 50.53 -6.03 -23.99
N ALA A 9 50.44 -5.11 -23.03
CA ALA A 9 49.79 -5.34 -21.75
C ALA A 9 48.30 -5.71 -21.96
N PRO A 10 47.72 -6.57 -21.11
CA PRO A 10 46.29 -6.87 -21.15
C PRO A 10 45.48 -5.59 -20.92
N SER A 11 44.54 -5.32 -21.82
CA SER A 11 43.62 -4.18 -21.74
C SER A 11 42.75 -4.28 -20.49
N SER A 12 42.61 -3.17 -19.76
CA SER A 12 41.77 -3.02 -18.56
C SER A 12 40.26 -2.93 -18.85
N ASP A 13 39.81 -3.49 -19.97
CA ASP A 13 38.44 -3.26 -20.50
C ASP A 13 37.51 -4.48 -20.29
N GLY A 14 37.72 -5.23 -19.20
CA GLY A 14 37.02 -6.49 -18.93
C GLY A 14 36.00 -6.49 -17.79
N GLU A 15 35.75 -5.38 -17.09
CA GLU A 15 35.09 -5.46 -15.77
C GLU A 15 34.01 -4.38 -15.51
N ARG A 16 33.13 -4.10 -16.48
CA ARG A 16 31.95 -3.25 -16.25
C ARG A 16 30.67 -3.72 -16.93
N THR A 17 30.31 -4.99 -16.77
CA THR A 17 28.92 -5.43 -17.02
C THR A 17 28.48 -6.50 -16.01
N GLY A 18 28.95 -6.40 -14.76
CA GLY A 18 28.11 -6.87 -13.66
C GLY A 18 26.89 -5.95 -13.63
N LEU A 19 25.73 -6.42 -14.12
CA LEU A 19 24.44 -5.76 -13.90
C LEU A 19 24.38 -5.39 -12.41
N GLN A 20 24.61 -4.11 -12.10
CA GLN A 20 24.48 -3.61 -10.74
C GLN A 20 23.04 -3.91 -10.35
N THR A 21 22.84 -4.96 -9.55
CA THR A 21 21.50 -5.32 -9.10
C THR A 21 21.01 -4.11 -8.32
N PRO A 22 19.90 -3.45 -8.73
CA PRO A 22 19.45 -2.27 -8.04
C PRO A 22 19.26 -2.62 -6.58
N LEU A 23 19.99 -1.94 -5.69
CA LEU A 23 19.87 -2.16 -4.25
C LEU A 23 18.45 -1.81 -3.75
N GLY A 24 17.73 -0.95 -4.51
CA GLY A 24 16.36 -0.53 -4.24
C GLY A 24 15.32 -1.09 -5.21
N TYR A 25 14.05 -0.84 -4.88
CA TYR A 25 12.91 -1.20 -5.73
C TYR A 25 12.88 -0.36 -7.02
N SER A 26 12.20 -0.86 -8.04
CA SER A 26 12.01 -0.11 -9.28
C SER A 26 11.16 1.15 -9.06
N LEU A 27 11.25 2.12 -9.98
CA LEU A 27 10.43 3.34 -9.91
C LEU A 27 8.91 3.05 -9.86
N PRO A 28 8.33 2.16 -10.70
CA PRO A 28 6.92 1.77 -10.57
C PRO A 28 6.55 1.21 -9.20
N GLN A 29 7.41 0.37 -8.61
CA GLN A 29 7.16 -0.21 -7.29
C GLN A 29 7.17 0.86 -6.17
N LYS A 30 8.05 1.85 -6.28
CA LYS A 30 8.12 3.00 -5.36
C LYS A 30 6.88 3.88 -5.51
N ILE A 31 6.52 4.29 -6.72
CA ILE A 31 5.33 5.14 -6.97
C ILE A 31 4.06 4.47 -6.44
N LEU A 32 3.83 3.20 -6.78
CA LEU A 32 2.67 2.45 -6.29
C LEU A 32 2.69 2.28 -4.77
N HIS A 33 3.86 2.18 -4.14
CA HIS A 33 3.97 2.07 -2.69
C HIS A 33 3.48 3.34 -2.03
N TRP A 34 4.05 4.47 -2.43
CA TRP A 34 3.78 5.75 -1.82
C TRP A 34 2.38 6.25 -2.11
N ALA A 35 1.85 6.00 -3.32
CA ALA A 35 0.45 6.27 -3.63
C ALA A 35 -0.49 5.53 -2.65
N VAL A 36 -0.32 4.22 -2.50
CA VAL A 36 -1.14 3.43 -1.56
C VAL A 36 -0.92 3.89 -0.11
N ALA A 37 0.32 4.15 0.29
CA ALA A 37 0.63 4.58 1.65
C ALA A 37 -0.06 5.90 2.02
N VAL A 38 0.04 6.92 1.16
CA VAL A 38 -0.62 8.23 1.37
C VAL A 38 -2.14 8.06 1.45
N LEU A 39 -2.74 7.29 0.55
CA LEU A 39 -4.17 7.03 0.57
C LEU A 39 -4.59 6.32 1.85
N VAL A 40 -3.88 5.28 2.29
CA VAL A 40 -4.20 4.53 3.51
C VAL A 40 -4.07 5.40 4.77
N ILE A 41 -3.04 6.24 4.84
CA ILE A 41 -2.83 7.18 5.95
C ILE A 41 -4.00 8.16 6.09
N GLY A 42 -4.60 8.61 4.98
CA GLY A 42 -5.81 9.45 5.02
C GLY A 42 -7.09 8.64 5.29
N MET A 43 -7.19 7.45 4.70
CA MET A 43 -8.39 6.61 4.73
C MET A 43 -8.69 6.02 6.10
N VAL A 44 -7.69 5.60 6.88
CA VAL A 44 -7.92 5.02 8.20
C VAL A 44 -8.53 6.04 9.18
N PRO A 45 -7.97 7.24 9.36
CA PRO A 45 -8.59 8.28 10.19
C PRO A 45 -9.97 8.71 9.66
N ALA A 46 -10.12 8.88 8.34
CA ALA A 46 -11.42 9.21 7.75
C ALA A 46 -12.47 8.12 8.08
N GLY A 47 -12.08 6.85 7.98
CA GLY A 47 -12.90 5.69 8.35
C GLY A 47 -13.33 5.71 9.82
N ILE A 48 -12.42 6.07 10.73
CA ILE A 48 -12.74 6.21 12.16
C ILE A 48 -13.77 7.33 12.36
N VAL A 49 -13.53 8.50 11.77
CA VAL A 49 -14.45 9.66 11.89
C VAL A 49 -15.84 9.31 11.38
N ILE A 50 -15.96 8.68 10.20
CA ILE A 50 -17.26 8.37 9.60
C ILE A 50 -17.94 7.13 10.20
N SER A 51 -17.22 6.32 11.00
CA SER A 51 -17.79 5.13 11.64
C SER A 51 -18.73 5.47 12.80
N ASP A 52 -18.60 6.69 13.35
CA ASP A 52 -19.44 7.22 14.41
C ASP A 52 -20.21 8.44 13.88
N PHE A 53 -21.52 8.28 13.74
CA PHE A 53 -22.40 9.32 13.21
C PHE A 53 -22.56 10.52 14.16
N ASP A 54 -22.21 10.37 15.44
CA ASP A 54 -22.20 11.50 16.38
C ASP A 54 -21.13 12.53 16.02
N ASN A 55 -20.15 12.16 15.17
CA ASN A 55 -19.19 13.10 14.61
C ASN A 55 -19.79 14.02 13.52
N LYS A 56 -20.98 13.71 12.98
CA LYS A 56 -21.58 14.45 11.86
C LYS A 56 -21.67 15.97 12.09
N PRO A 57 -22.18 16.47 13.22
CA PRO A 57 -22.24 17.91 13.47
C PRO A 57 -20.86 18.58 13.47
N TRP A 58 -19.84 17.92 14.03
CA TRP A 58 -18.47 18.43 14.04
C TRP A 58 -17.86 18.44 12.63
N VAL A 59 -18.04 17.36 11.85
CA VAL A 59 -17.57 17.30 10.46
C VAL A 59 -18.22 18.36 9.59
N GLU A 60 -19.54 18.57 9.74
CA GLU A 60 -20.25 19.60 8.99
C GLU A 60 -19.85 21.03 9.40
N ALA A 61 -19.50 21.25 10.68
CA ALA A 61 -18.95 22.53 11.12
C ALA A 61 -17.58 22.83 10.46
N TYR A 62 -16.74 21.81 10.24
CA TYR A 62 -15.42 21.97 9.63
C TYR A 62 -15.43 21.97 8.09
N LEU A 63 -16.22 21.09 7.46
CA LEU A 63 -16.26 20.89 6.01
C LEU A 63 -17.43 21.61 5.31
N GLY A 64 -18.29 22.26 6.10
CA GLY A 64 -19.52 22.91 5.64
C GLY A 64 -20.69 21.93 5.48
N PRO A 65 -21.87 22.44 5.09
CA PRO A 65 -23.07 21.64 4.86
C PRO A 65 -22.80 20.44 3.93
N GLY A 66 -23.31 19.26 4.31
CA GLY A 66 -23.10 18.01 3.57
C GLY A 66 -21.65 17.51 3.55
N GLY A 67 -20.77 18.06 4.40
CA GLY A 67 -19.37 17.66 4.48
C GLY A 67 -19.17 16.21 4.91
N PHE A 68 -19.99 15.73 5.84
CA PHE A 68 -19.98 14.34 6.29
C PHE A 68 -20.30 13.37 5.15
N ASP A 69 -21.37 13.64 4.40
CA ASP A 69 -21.82 12.78 3.31
C ASP A 69 -20.77 12.75 2.16
N ARG A 70 -20.17 13.92 1.85
CA ARG A 70 -19.05 14.01 0.89
C ARG A 70 -17.82 13.21 1.34
N LEU A 71 -17.47 13.27 2.63
CA LEU A 71 -16.37 12.48 3.19
C LEU A 71 -16.66 10.98 3.12
N TYR A 72 -17.90 10.59 3.41
CA TYR A 72 -18.37 9.21 3.34
C TYR A 72 -18.28 8.65 1.92
N ASP A 73 -18.72 9.40 0.91
CA ASP A 73 -18.62 8.98 -0.50
C ASP A 73 -17.18 8.98 -1.01
N LEU A 74 -16.37 9.97 -0.60
CA LEU A 74 -14.94 9.97 -0.90
C LEU A 74 -14.26 8.73 -0.35
N HIS A 75 -14.57 8.32 0.90
CA HIS A 75 -14.02 7.10 1.49
C HIS A 75 -14.35 5.87 0.67
N LYS A 76 -15.62 5.68 0.27
CA LYS A 76 -16.01 4.54 -0.58
C LYS A 76 -15.26 4.51 -1.91
N ASN A 77 -15.22 5.65 -2.61
CA ASN A 77 -14.59 5.74 -3.92
C ASN A 77 -13.07 5.54 -3.85
N VAL A 78 -12.40 6.17 -2.88
CA VAL A 78 -10.95 5.98 -2.66
C VAL A 78 -10.64 4.55 -2.22
N GLY A 79 -11.52 3.89 -1.46
CA GLY A 79 -11.38 2.49 -1.11
C GLY A 79 -11.28 1.57 -2.34
N VAL A 80 -12.10 1.82 -3.37
CA VAL A 80 -12.03 1.09 -4.65
C VAL A 80 -10.75 1.41 -5.41
N ILE A 81 -10.29 2.66 -5.40
CA ILE A 81 -9.01 3.05 -6.00
C ILE A 81 -7.85 2.32 -5.32
N VAL A 82 -7.83 2.28 -3.98
CA VAL A 82 -6.80 1.56 -3.21
C VAL A 82 -6.80 0.08 -3.58
N LEU A 83 -7.97 -0.56 -3.68
CA LEU A 83 -8.08 -1.95 -4.12
C LEU A 83 -7.44 -2.17 -5.50
N ALA A 84 -7.74 -1.32 -6.48
CA ALA A 84 -7.16 -1.39 -7.81
C ALA A 84 -5.64 -1.19 -7.80
N LEU A 85 -5.15 -0.18 -7.08
CA LEU A 85 -3.72 0.11 -6.95
C LEU A 85 -2.96 -1.04 -6.27
N VAL A 86 -3.56 -1.68 -5.26
CA VAL A 86 -2.95 -2.84 -4.58
C VAL A 86 -2.90 -4.06 -5.51
N ALA A 87 -3.93 -4.29 -6.32
CA ALA A 87 -3.91 -5.35 -7.34
C ALA A 87 -2.79 -5.11 -8.38
N ILE A 88 -2.67 -3.89 -8.90
CA ILE A 88 -1.58 -3.50 -9.81
C ILE A 88 -0.22 -3.68 -9.13
N ARG A 89 -0.09 -3.24 -7.88
CA ARG A 89 1.13 -3.38 -7.07
C ARG A 89 1.55 -4.84 -6.93
N LEU A 90 0.61 -5.75 -6.69
CA LEU A 90 0.89 -7.18 -6.61
C LEU A 90 1.32 -7.76 -7.95
N ALA A 91 0.66 -7.38 -9.05
CA ALA A 91 1.08 -7.79 -10.39
C ALA A 91 2.51 -7.32 -10.72
N VAL A 92 2.82 -6.05 -10.46
CA VAL A 92 4.17 -5.50 -10.64
C VAL A 92 5.19 -6.22 -9.77
N ARG A 93 4.85 -6.52 -8.50
CA ARG A 93 5.72 -7.30 -7.61
C ARG A 93 5.94 -8.73 -8.11
N ALA A 94 4.93 -9.36 -8.68
CA ALA A 94 5.03 -10.71 -9.24
C ALA A 94 5.97 -10.75 -10.46
N VAL A 95 5.93 -9.73 -11.30
CA VAL A 95 6.78 -9.62 -12.50
C VAL A 95 8.21 -9.19 -12.16
N GLN A 96 8.39 -8.20 -11.29
CA GLN A 96 9.70 -7.58 -11.03
C GLN A 96 10.42 -8.14 -9.80
N GLY A 97 9.71 -8.90 -8.96
CA GLY A 97 10.27 -9.49 -7.75
C GLY A 97 10.61 -8.47 -6.66
N GLN A 98 11.36 -8.94 -5.66
CA GLN A 98 11.86 -8.15 -4.54
C GLN A 98 13.39 -8.04 -4.67
N PRO A 99 13.98 -6.83 -4.58
CA PRO A 99 15.43 -6.69 -4.57
C PRO A 99 16.06 -7.48 -3.40
N PRO A 100 17.32 -7.92 -3.51
CA PRO A 100 18.00 -8.56 -2.39
C PRO A 100 18.19 -7.59 -1.21
N TYR A 101 18.39 -8.14 0.00
CA TYR A 101 18.85 -7.35 1.15
C TYR A 101 20.37 -7.31 1.13
N TYR A 102 20.96 -6.12 1.25
CA TYR A 102 22.41 -5.96 1.38
C TYR A 102 22.72 -4.89 2.45
N PRO A 103 23.39 -5.26 3.55
CA PRO A 103 23.80 -6.62 3.92
C PRO A 103 22.60 -7.56 4.13
N PRO A 104 22.78 -8.89 4.07
CA PRO A 104 21.69 -9.84 4.31
C PRO A 104 21.06 -9.65 5.69
N LEU A 105 19.74 -9.51 5.75
CA LEU A 105 19.01 -9.50 7.01
C LEU A 105 18.99 -10.90 7.67
N PRO A 106 19.00 -10.98 9.01
CA PRO A 106 18.71 -12.20 9.75
C PRO A 106 17.43 -12.89 9.25
N VAL A 107 17.45 -14.22 9.21
CA VAL A 107 16.33 -15.03 8.67
C VAL A 107 15.01 -14.71 9.40
N ALA A 108 15.04 -14.57 10.73
CA ALA A 108 13.86 -14.20 11.51
C ALA A 108 13.25 -12.87 11.07
N LEU A 109 14.06 -11.81 10.90
CA LEU A 109 13.59 -10.50 10.44
C LEU A 109 13.04 -10.56 9.02
N ARG A 110 13.62 -11.38 8.15
CA ARG A 110 13.09 -11.60 6.79
C ARG A 110 11.71 -12.28 6.82
N ILE A 111 11.52 -13.26 7.68
CA ILE A 111 10.22 -13.94 7.84
C ILE A 111 9.18 -12.96 8.39
N MET A 112 9.50 -12.22 9.45
CA MET A 112 8.61 -11.22 10.04
C MET A 112 8.24 -10.13 9.04
N SER A 113 9.22 -9.60 8.30
CA SER A 113 8.97 -8.63 7.23
C SER A 113 8.00 -9.20 6.20
N ARG A 114 8.22 -10.42 5.72
CA ARG A 114 7.30 -11.07 4.77
C ARG A 114 5.89 -11.23 5.35
N ALA A 115 5.77 -11.64 6.60
CA ALA A 115 4.49 -11.82 7.27
C ALA A 115 3.69 -10.51 7.35
N VAL A 116 4.32 -9.42 7.80
CA VAL A 116 3.68 -8.10 7.87
C VAL A 116 3.24 -7.62 6.48
N HIS A 117 4.09 -7.75 5.46
CA HIS A 117 3.73 -7.34 4.11
C HIS A 117 2.53 -8.14 3.57
N TRP A 118 2.54 -9.46 3.72
CA TRP A 118 1.43 -10.29 3.24
C TRP A 118 0.14 -10.07 4.03
N ALA A 119 0.23 -9.83 5.35
CA ALA A 119 -0.91 -9.45 6.16
C ALA A 119 -1.51 -8.10 5.67
N LEU A 120 -0.67 -7.09 5.44
CA LEU A 120 -1.12 -5.81 4.89
C LEU A 120 -1.76 -5.97 3.50
N TYR A 121 -1.17 -6.78 2.61
CA TYR A 121 -1.80 -7.06 1.30
C TYR A 121 -3.17 -7.71 1.44
N ALA A 122 -3.31 -8.73 2.29
CA ALA A 122 -4.57 -9.41 2.51
C ALA A 122 -5.63 -8.43 3.06
N LEU A 123 -5.26 -7.62 4.06
CA LEU A 123 -6.17 -6.64 4.65
C LEU A 123 -6.57 -5.53 3.68
N LEU A 124 -5.62 -4.97 2.92
CA LEU A 124 -5.87 -3.92 1.94
C LEU A 124 -6.71 -4.38 0.75
N ILE A 125 -6.88 -5.69 0.56
CA ILE A 125 -7.81 -6.26 -0.42
C ILE A 125 -9.15 -6.59 0.25
N ALA A 126 -9.11 -7.28 1.39
CA ALA A 126 -10.30 -7.75 2.08
C ALA A 126 -11.18 -6.59 2.57
N ALA A 127 -10.58 -5.58 3.21
CA ALA A 127 -11.33 -4.46 3.76
C ALA A 127 -12.18 -3.70 2.71
N PRO A 128 -11.62 -3.21 1.58
CA PRO A 128 -12.43 -2.51 0.58
C PRO A 128 -13.44 -3.43 -0.12
N LEU A 129 -13.12 -4.72 -0.35
CA LEU A 129 -14.10 -5.67 -0.90
C LEU A 129 -15.28 -5.88 0.05
N ILE A 130 -15.02 -6.11 1.33
CA ILE A 130 -16.05 -6.28 2.36
C ILE A 130 -16.88 -5.00 2.50
N GLY A 131 -16.23 -3.83 2.47
CA GLY A 131 -16.92 -2.53 2.47
C GLY A 131 -17.84 -2.37 1.26
N TRP A 132 -17.37 -2.71 0.06
CA TRP A 132 -18.16 -2.65 -1.17
C TRP A 132 -19.38 -3.58 -1.13
N ILE A 133 -19.20 -4.83 -0.68
CA ILE A 133 -20.32 -5.75 -0.48
C ILE A 133 -21.30 -5.19 0.57
N GLY A 134 -20.79 -4.65 1.68
CA GLY A 134 -21.60 -4.05 2.74
C GLY A 134 -22.46 -2.88 2.25
N VAL A 135 -21.89 -1.93 1.49
CA VAL A 135 -22.67 -0.81 0.92
C VAL A 135 -23.59 -1.24 -0.22
N SER A 136 -23.28 -2.33 -0.92
CA SER A 136 -24.20 -2.94 -1.90
C SER A 136 -25.44 -3.51 -1.20
N ALA A 137 -25.24 -4.16 -0.05
CA ALA A 137 -26.31 -4.73 0.77
C ALA A 137 -27.15 -3.67 1.52
N TYR A 138 -26.59 -2.46 1.77
CA TYR A 138 -27.29 -1.30 2.32
C TYR A 138 -27.83 -0.30 1.25
N PRO A 139 -28.10 -0.79 0.03
CA PRO A 139 -28.19 0.00 -1.22
C PRO A 139 -27.63 1.44 -1.24
N ALA A 140 -26.41 1.65 -0.73
CA ALA A 140 -25.81 2.98 -0.50
C ALA A 140 -24.54 3.20 -1.34
N LEU A 141 -24.53 2.66 -2.56
CA LEU A 141 -23.42 2.79 -3.50
C LEU A 141 -23.20 4.25 -3.90
N PRO A 142 -21.96 4.76 -3.85
CA PRO A 142 -21.64 6.11 -4.25
C PRO A 142 -21.74 6.25 -5.77
N ASP A 143 -21.91 7.48 -6.23
CA ASP A 143 -21.54 7.81 -7.60
C ASP A 143 -20.00 7.86 -7.71
N PHE A 144 -19.45 7.18 -8.72
CA PHE A 144 -18.02 7.06 -8.92
C PHE A 144 -17.47 8.24 -9.72
N PHE A 145 -17.32 9.40 -9.07
CA PHE A 145 -16.76 10.63 -9.66
C PHE A 145 -17.43 11.06 -10.98
N GLY A 146 -18.75 10.97 -11.08
CA GLY A 146 -19.54 11.34 -12.26
C GLY A 146 -19.63 10.25 -13.33
N LEU A 147 -19.02 9.08 -13.12
CA LEU A 147 -19.04 7.95 -14.06
C LEU A 147 -20.24 7.01 -13.84
N GLY A 148 -21.15 7.37 -12.93
CA GLY A 148 -22.27 6.53 -12.52
C GLY A 148 -21.97 5.75 -11.25
N ARG A 149 -23.00 5.05 -10.74
CA ARG A 149 -22.87 4.25 -9.52
C ARG A 149 -22.03 3.00 -9.77
N LEU A 150 -21.21 2.66 -8.79
CA LEU A 150 -20.52 1.37 -8.78
C LEU A 150 -21.52 0.22 -8.89
N PRO A 151 -21.17 -0.90 -9.55
CA PRO A 151 -22.04 -2.07 -9.59
C PRO A 151 -22.24 -2.63 -8.17
N ALA A 152 -23.48 -3.04 -7.90
CA ALA A 152 -23.80 -3.78 -6.69
C ALA A 152 -23.20 -5.19 -6.77
N LEU A 153 -22.48 -5.60 -5.73
CA LEU A 153 -21.88 -6.95 -5.65
C LEU A 153 -22.83 -7.98 -5.03
N THR A 154 -23.91 -7.52 -4.40
CA THR A 154 -24.95 -8.34 -3.77
C THR A 154 -26.27 -7.59 -3.78
N GLY A 155 -27.38 -8.32 -3.57
CA GLY A 155 -28.69 -7.72 -3.35
C GLY A 155 -28.86 -7.08 -1.96
N PRO A 156 -29.93 -6.30 -1.73
CA PRO A 156 -30.19 -5.67 -0.44
C PRO A 156 -30.41 -6.70 0.68
N ASP A 157 -29.64 -6.57 1.76
CA ASP A 157 -29.78 -7.36 2.98
C ASP A 157 -29.18 -6.55 4.14
N ARG A 158 -30.06 -6.04 5.01
CA ARG A 158 -29.65 -5.15 6.10
C ARG A 158 -28.81 -5.86 7.16
N ALA A 159 -29.14 -7.11 7.51
CA ALA A 159 -28.41 -7.85 8.53
C ALA A 159 -26.99 -8.20 8.04
N LEU A 160 -26.86 -8.56 6.76
CA LEU A 160 -25.58 -8.75 6.11
C LEU A 160 -24.78 -7.44 6.08
N ALA A 161 -25.41 -6.33 5.68
CA ALA A 161 -24.76 -5.03 5.62
C ALA A 161 -24.18 -4.60 6.97
N GLU A 162 -24.97 -4.68 8.05
CA GLU A 162 -24.52 -4.32 9.40
C GLU A 162 -23.33 -5.18 9.86
N SER A 163 -23.36 -6.48 9.55
CA SER A 163 -22.27 -7.40 9.87
C SER A 163 -20.99 -7.08 9.09
N LEU A 164 -21.10 -6.87 7.77
CA LEU A 164 -19.96 -6.59 6.90
C LEU A 164 -19.36 -5.22 7.16
N LEU A 165 -20.16 -4.19 7.43
CA LEU A 165 -19.65 -2.85 7.74
C LEU A 165 -18.98 -2.82 9.12
N ARG A 166 -19.46 -3.59 10.09
CA ARG A 166 -18.75 -3.79 11.37
C ARG A 166 -17.40 -4.48 11.15
N LEU A 167 -17.38 -5.56 10.36
CA LEU A 167 -16.15 -6.26 10.01
C LEU A 167 -15.17 -5.34 9.26
N HIS A 168 -15.66 -4.55 8.30
CA HIS A 168 -14.86 -3.54 7.59
C HIS A 168 -14.18 -2.57 8.56
N GLY A 169 -14.91 -2.06 9.55
CA GLY A 169 -14.34 -1.20 10.60
C GLY A 169 -13.22 -1.89 11.38
N VAL A 170 -13.43 -3.14 11.82
CA VAL A 170 -12.39 -3.94 12.52
C VAL A 170 -11.15 -4.13 11.64
N LEU A 171 -11.33 -4.45 10.36
CA LEU A 171 -10.23 -4.60 9.40
C LEU A 171 -9.50 -3.27 9.17
N GLY A 172 -10.21 -2.14 9.14
CA GLY A 172 -9.63 -0.80 9.05
C GLY A 172 -8.71 -0.48 10.23
N ILE A 173 -9.13 -0.82 11.45
CA ILE A 173 -8.28 -0.69 12.65
C ILE A 173 -7.05 -1.61 12.56
N ALA A 174 -7.23 -2.87 12.13
CA ALA A 174 -6.12 -3.80 11.95
C ALA A 174 -5.08 -3.29 10.93
N ILE A 175 -5.54 -2.69 9.82
CA ILE A 175 -4.68 -2.01 8.84
C ILE A 175 -3.91 -0.86 9.52
N GLY A 176 -4.60 0.00 10.26
CA GLY A 176 -3.99 1.12 10.97
C GLY A 176 -2.87 0.67 11.91
N VAL A 177 -3.13 -0.33 12.75
CA VAL A 177 -2.14 -0.90 13.69
C VAL A 177 -0.94 -1.47 12.94
N LEU A 178 -1.16 -2.31 11.93
CA LEU A 178 -0.06 -2.91 11.17
C LEU A 178 0.71 -1.87 10.34
N ALA A 179 0.06 -0.83 9.84
CA ALA A 179 0.71 0.28 9.16
C ALA A 179 1.64 1.04 10.12
N VAL A 180 1.18 1.34 11.34
CA VAL A 180 2.04 1.96 12.38
C VAL A 180 3.24 1.07 12.69
N VAL A 181 3.02 -0.22 12.95
CA VAL A 181 4.13 -1.18 13.19
C VAL A 181 5.11 -1.21 12.01
N HIS A 182 4.59 -1.22 10.78
CA HIS A 182 5.40 -1.22 9.56
C HIS A 182 6.25 0.06 9.43
N VAL A 183 5.66 1.24 9.66
CA VAL A 183 6.38 2.52 9.61
C VAL A 183 7.42 2.58 10.72
N LEU A 184 7.08 2.20 11.95
CA LEU A 184 8.04 2.18 13.07
C LEU A 184 9.21 1.25 12.79
N ALA A 185 8.97 0.06 12.23
CA ALA A 185 10.03 -0.84 11.81
C ALA A 185 10.91 -0.22 10.71
N ALA A 186 10.30 0.41 9.69
CA ALA A 186 11.05 1.08 8.63
C ALA A 186 11.93 2.23 9.16
N LEU A 187 11.41 3.02 10.09
CA LEU A 187 12.16 4.08 10.77
C LEU A 187 13.26 3.53 11.67
N TRP A 188 13.00 2.45 12.42
CA TRP A 188 14.01 1.75 13.20
C TRP A 188 15.19 1.30 12.31
N HIS A 189 14.88 0.68 11.18
CA HIS A 189 15.89 0.27 10.21
C HIS A 189 16.64 1.45 9.57
N GLY A 190 15.94 2.54 9.26
CA GLY A 190 16.53 3.72 8.63
C GLY A 190 17.37 4.60 9.57
N ILE A 191 16.94 4.77 10.82
CA ILE A 191 17.52 5.74 11.76
C ILE A 191 18.50 5.06 12.72
N ILE A 192 18.14 3.88 13.23
CA ILE A 192 18.88 3.19 14.29
C ILE A 192 19.80 2.13 13.68
N CYS A 193 19.27 1.15 12.95
CA CYS A 193 20.10 0.11 12.32
C CYS A 193 20.97 0.66 11.18
N ARG A 194 20.47 1.64 10.43
CA ARG A 194 21.09 2.21 9.23
C ARG A 194 21.53 1.14 8.22
N ASP A 195 20.72 0.10 8.05
CA ASP A 195 21.03 -1.08 7.24
C ASP A 195 20.53 -0.98 5.79
N GLY A 196 20.13 0.22 5.36
CA GLY A 196 19.69 0.50 3.99
C GLY A 196 18.28 0.02 3.67
N VAL A 197 17.55 -0.67 4.56
CA VAL A 197 16.20 -1.19 4.27
C VAL A 197 15.22 -0.09 3.84
N LEU A 198 15.21 1.04 4.57
CA LEU A 198 14.36 2.19 4.23
C LEU A 198 14.73 2.81 2.88
N ALA A 199 16.03 2.92 2.59
CA ALA A 199 16.54 3.54 1.36
C ALA A 199 16.02 2.84 0.08
N ARG A 200 15.68 1.55 0.18
CA ARG A 200 15.16 0.76 -0.94
C ARG A 200 13.82 1.27 -1.46
N MET A 201 13.04 1.97 -0.63
CA MET A 201 11.75 2.55 -0.98
C MET A 201 11.80 4.08 -1.18
N THR A 202 12.95 4.73 -0.99
CA THR A 202 13.11 6.17 -1.21
C THR A 202 13.68 6.47 -2.61
N TRP A 203 13.84 7.75 -2.93
CA TRP A 203 14.32 8.21 -4.25
C TRP A 203 15.84 8.39 -4.34
N GLY A 204 16.55 8.28 -3.21
CA GLY A 204 18.02 8.19 -3.13
C GLY A 204 18.43 6.83 -2.61
#